data_AF-A0A5M9ZFF1-F1
#
_entry.id   AF-A0A5M9ZFF1-F1
#
_cell.length_a   1.000
_cell.length_b   1.000
_cell.length_c   1.000
_cell.angle_alpha   90.00
_cell.angle_beta   90.00
_cell.angle_gamma   90.00
#
_symmetry.space_group_name_H-M   'P 1'
#
loop_
_entity.id
_entity.type
_entity.pdbx_description
1 polymer ?
#
loop_
_entity_poly.entity_id
_entity_poly.type
_entity_poly.pdbx_seq_one_letter_code
_entity_poly.pdbx_strand_id
1 'polypeptide(L)'
;MDKIKTAVRRHKWTMVVSFAVLCYSIIQIYGSGYFSFALPVDIVLFLAVYILLIALFAVLPCVASLLLVVLRVVVAFLPNDLYTLQALGVLIAICFLAYILPVVWSSCVLLVLCSMLLLSEYWLHHDIQQIMSVIYLCIIFFCIGRAILRIRLDNNDLVKQVRSRNLMYRIYMSEALHDKVTNELSSIILMCGRSHDDSSGEMDAKSVAAVELCAQKALLNTHRVMNLLVDESDPHLPKTGMLNSDSISHFLVESDTYLHDMGYVGKSVFNSVRKHDVIYPDVTLDVLKELYVNIEKYCIVSSGAYDLKIVDEGECLTICSSNAISTKKSEVRSFGLGTGLKSMQSKLSMLGGSVQYSVEDGRWHVKVTIPLNSVGCSRQLPD
;
A
#
# COMPACT_ATOMS: atom_id res chain seq x y z
N MET A 1 -27.35 -13.62 12.07
CA MET A 1 -26.13 -14.36 12.49
C MET A 1 -24.85 -13.52 12.47
N ASP A 2 -24.71 -12.52 11.60
CA ASP A 2 -23.47 -11.73 11.50
C ASP A 2 -23.21 -10.73 12.64
N LYS A 3 -24.26 -10.20 13.28
CA LYS A 3 -24.12 -9.36 14.50
C LYS A 3 -23.58 -10.14 15.71
N ILE A 4 -23.90 -11.43 15.80
CA ILE A 4 -23.40 -12.31 16.87
C ILE A 4 -21.95 -12.73 16.58
N LYS A 5 -21.62 -13.03 15.32
CA LYS A 5 -20.23 -13.32 14.92
C LYS A 5 -19.30 -12.12 15.09
N THR A 6 -19.76 -10.89 14.85
CA THR A 6 -18.98 -9.66 15.08
C THR A 6 -18.82 -9.33 16.56
N ALA A 7 -19.83 -9.60 17.41
CA ALA A 7 -19.68 -9.50 18.86
C ALA A 7 -18.66 -10.55 19.38
N VAL A 8 -18.78 -11.82 19.00
CA VAL A 8 -17.88 -12.90 19.43
C VAL A 8 -16.44 -12.69 18.96
N ARG A 9 -16.21 -12.11 17.76
CA ARG A 9 -14.86 -11.75 17.29
C ARG A 9 -14.22 -10.62 18.13
N ARG A 10 -15.02 -9.74 18.73
CA ARG A 10 -14.57 -8.61 19.57
C ARG A 10 -14.07 -9.05 20.96
N HIS A 11 -14.43 -10.26 21.41
CA HIS A 11 -14.16 -10.77 22.76
C HIS A 11 -13.12 -11.90 22.85
N LYS A 12 -12.51 -12.35 21.73
CA LYS A 12 -11.51 -13.43 21.77
C LYS A 12 -10.28 -13.07 22.62
N TRP A 13 -9.80 -11.84 22.49
CA TRP A 13 -8.66 -11.36 23.27
C TRP A 13 -9.01 -11.13 24.74
N THR A 14 -10.24 -10.70 25.08
CA THR A 14 -10.66 -10.53 26.49
C THR A 14 -10.78 -11.85 27.23
N MET A 15 -11.16 -12.94 26.54
CA MET A 15 -11.13 -14.30 27.11
C MET A 15 -9.71 -14.77 27.39
N VAL A 16 -8.78 -14.58 26.45
CA VAL A 16 -7.37 -14.95 26.65
C VAL A 16 -6.74 -14.16 27.79
N VAL A 17 -7.02 -12.85 27.86
CA VAL A 17 -6.54 -11.99 28.94
C VAL A 17 -7.14 -12.42 30.29
N SER A 18 -8.46 -12.65 30.36
CA SER A 18 -9.13 -13.14 31.58
C SER A 18 -8.52 -14.46 32.07
N PHE A 19 -8.28 -15.41 31.17
CA PHE A 19 -7.63 -16.68 31.50
C PHE A 19 -6.21 -16.47 32.05
N ALA A 20 -5.41 -15.62 31.41
CA ALA A 20 -4.06 -15.29 31.89
C ALA A 20 -4.06 -14.63 33.27
N VAL A 21 -5.01 -13.70 33.53
CA VAL A 21 -5.20 -13.09 34.85
C VAL A 21 -5.55 -14.16 35.88
N LEU A 22 -6.49 -15.03 35.56
CA LEU A 22 -6.94 -16.09 36.47
C LEU A 22 -5.79 -17.05 36.82
N CYS A 23 -4.98 -17.47 35.84
CA CYS A 23 -3.80 -18.29 36.09
C CYS A 23 -2.79 -17.59 37.00
N TYR A 24 -2.51 -16.30 36.75
CA TYR A 24 -1.60 -15.51 37.59
C TYR A 24 -2.12 -15.38 39.02
N SER A 25 -3.41 -15.06 39.19
CA SER A 25 -4.04 -14.96 40.50
C SER A 25 -3.98 -16.27 41.28
N ILE A 26 -4.18 -17.42 40.61
CA ILE A 26 -4.01 -18.75 41.24
C ILE A 26 -2.57 -18.94 41.72
N ILE A 27 -1.57 -18.64 40.89
CA ILE A 27 -0.15 -18.74 41.26
C ILE A 27 0.16 -17.85 42.48
N GLN A 28 -0.38 -16.63 42.50
CA GLN A 28 -0.18 -15.70 43.61
C GLN A 28 -0.84 -16.18 44.91
N ILE A 29 -2.03 -16.79 44.83
CA ILE A 29 -2.71 -17.43 45.98
C ILE A 29 -1.88 -18.59 46.54
N TYR A 30 -1.29 -19.42 45.66
CA TYR A 30 -0.38 -20.49 46.10
C TYR A 30 0.90 -19.94 46.74
N GLY A 31 1.51 -18.91 46.14
CA GLY A 31 2.76 -18.31 46.61
C GLY A 31 2.64 -17.52 47.92
N SER A 32 1.43 -17.06 48.27
CA SER A 32 1.17 -16.29 49.50
C SER A 32 0.94 -17.15 50.74
N GLY A 33 0.95 -18.49 50.62
CA GLY A 33 0.83 -19.39 51.77
C GLY A 33 -0.56 -19.48 52.40
N TYR A 34 -1.57 -18.83 51.80
CA TYR A 34 -2.97 -18.88 52.24
C TYR A 34 -3.56 -20.31 52.25
N PHE A 35 -2.96 -21.25 51.52
CA PHE A 35 -3.39 -22.64 51.45
C PHE A 35 -3.10 -23.46 52.72
N SER A 36 -2.22 -22.96 53.61
CA SER A 36 -1.76 -23.70 54.79
C SER A 36 -2.63 -23.50 56.04
N PHE A 37 -3.63 -22.60 56.00
CA PHE A 37 -4.50 -22.27 57.13
C PHE A 37 -5.97 -22.47 56.77
N ALA A 38 -6.82 -22.74 57.77
CA ALA A 38 -8.27 -22.62 57.62
C ALA A 38 -8.60 -21.15 57.31
N LEU A 39 -8.85 -20.85 56.03
CA LEU A 39 -9.11 -19.49 55.57
C LEU A 39 -10.36 -18.94 56.27
N PRO A 40 -10.29 -17.76 56.89
CA PRO A 40 -11.47 -17.12 57.43
C PRO A 40 -12.44 -16.77 56.28
N VAL A 41 -13.75 -16.75 56.62
CA VAL A 41 -14.85 -16.72 55.65
C VAL A 41 -14.82 -15.47 54.75
N ASP A 42 -14.31 -14.36 55.28
CA ASP A 42 -14.12 -13.09 54.58
C ASP A 42 -13.13 -13.21 53.40
N ILE A 43 -12.02 -13.94 53.58
CA ILE A 43 -11.02 -14.15 52.51
C ILE A 43 -11.59 -15.04 51.41
N VAL A 44 -12.33 -16.09 51.78
CA VAL A 44 -12.98 -16.99 50.81
C VAL A 44 -14.04 -16.24 49.99
N LEU A 45 -14.87 -15.42 50.66
CA LEU A 45 -15.89 -14.61 50.01
C LEU A 45 -15.26 -13.58 49.06
N PHE A 46 -14.18 -12.93 49.49
CA PHE A 46 -13.40 -12.02 48.67
C PHE A 46 -12.84 -12.69 47.40
N LEU A 47 -12.21 -13.86 47.54
CA LEU A 47 -11.66 -14.63 46.43
C LEU A 47 -12.76 -15.04 45.44
N ALA A 48 -13.91 -15.50 45.95
CA ALA A 48 -15.06 -15.86 45.13
C ALA A 48 -15.57 -14.66 44.32
N VAL A 49 -15.71 -13.48 44.94
CA VAL A 49 -16.10 -12.24 44.25
C VAL A 49 -15.05 -11.83 43.21
N TYR A 50 -13.77 -11.89 43.55
CA TYR A 50 -12.68 -11.51 42.64
C TYR A 50 -12.61 -12.42 41.40
N ILE A 51 -12.70 -13.74 41.59
CA ILE A 51 -12.74 -14.73 40.49
C ILE A 51 -13.99 -14.52 39.63
N LEU A 52 -15.14 -14.26 40.25
CA LEU A 52 -16.38 -13.96 39.53
C LEU A 52 -16.23 -12.69 38.67
N LEU A 53 -15.57 -11.65 39.16
CA LEU A 53 -15.32 -10.44 38.39
C LEU A 53 -14.33 -10.65 37.23
N ILE A 54 -13.31 -11.51 37.40
CA ILE A 54 -12.42 -11.89 36.29
C ILE A 54 -13.19 -12.70 35.23
N ALA A 55 -14.06 -13.62 35.64
CA ALA A 55 -14.93 -14.35 34.72
C ALA A 55 -15.91 -13.41 34.01
N LEU A 56 -16.49 -12.46 34.75
CA LEU A 56 -17.37 -11.42 34.19
C LEU A 56 -16.61 -10.54 33.19
N PHE A 57 -15.32 -10.29 33.38
CA PHE A 57 -14.49 -9.53 32.45
C PHE A 57 -14.40 -10.19 31.07
N ALA A 58 -14.51 -11.51 30.97
CA ALA A 58 -14.54 -12.20 29.68
C ALA A 58 -15.79 -11.85 28.85
N VAL A 59 -16.93 -11.62 29.50
CA VAL A 59 -18.25 -11.40 28.87
C VAL A 59 -18.62 -9.91 28.80
N LEU A 60 -18.46 -9.18 29.90
CA LEU A 60 -18.80 -7.77 30.07
C LEU A 60 -17.61 -6.97 30.64
N PRO A 61 -16.56 -6.75 29.83
CA PRO A 61 -15.29 -6.24 30.32
C PRO A 61 -15.37 -4.82 30.89
N CYS A 62 -16.24 -3.93 30.37
CA CYS A 62 -16.38 -2.58 30.92
C CYS A 62 -16.93 -2.58 32.35
N VAL A 63 -18.00 -3.35 32.58
CA VAL A 63 -18.66 -3.44 33.89
C VAL A 63 -17.74 -4.12 34.89
N ALA A 64 -17.10 -5.22 34.48
CA ALA A 64 -16.13 -5.93 35.30
C ALA A 64 -14.92 -5.06 35.67
N SER A 65 -14.35 -4.29 34.72
CA SER A 65 -13.25 -3.38 35.02
C SER A 65 -13.62 -2.33 36.07
N LEU A 66 -14.83 -1.75 35.98
CA LEU A 66 -15.29 -0.79 36.96
C LEU A 66 -15.45 -1.43 38.34
N LEU A 67 -16.08 -2.60 38.40
CA LEU A 67 -16.28 -3.35 39.64
C LEU A 67 -14.95 -3.81 40.26
N LEU A 68 -13.96 -4.18 39.46
CA LEU A 68 -12.61 -4.53 39.94
C LEU A 68 -11.91 -3.31 40.57
N VAL A 69 -12.05 -2.12 39.97
CA VAL A 69 -11.53 -0.87 40.55
C VAL A 69 -12.23 -0.54 41.87
N VAL A 70 -13.57 -0.67 41.92
CA VAL A 70 -14.34 -0.46 43.16
C VAL A 70 -13.93 -1.45 44.25
N LEU A 71 -13.83 -2.73 43.90
CA LEU A 71 -13.40 -3.77 44.84
C LEU A 71 -12.00 -3.48 45.39
N ARG A 72 -11.07 -3.00 44.54
CA ARG A 72 -9.73 -2.61 44.97
C ARG A 72 -9.72 -1.47 45.96
N VAL A 73 -10.60 -0.47 45.77
CA VAL A 73 -10.76 0.65 46.70
C VAL A 73 -11.28 0.13 48.04
N VAL A 74 -12.34 -0.68 48.03
CA VAL A 74 -12.92 -1.26 49.27
C VAL A 74 -11.85 -2.05 50.05
N VAL A 75 -11.06 -2.87 49.36
CA VAL A 75 -10.05 -3.72 49.98
C VAL A 75 -8.84 -2.95 50.46
N ALA A 76 -8.56 -1.77 49.90
CA ALA A 76 -7.50 -0.90 50.38
C ALA A 76 -7.75 -0.39 51.82
N PHE A 77 -9.01 -0.29 52.25
CA PHE A 77 -9.38 0.16 53.59
C PHE A 77 -9.52 -0.97 54.61
N LEU A 78 -9.36 -2.23 54.19
CA LEU A 78 -9.35 -3.38 55.10
C LEU A 78 -7.94 -3.60 55.65
N PRO A 79 -7.77 -3.91 56.95
CA PRO A 79 -6.46 -4.13 57.58
C PRO A 79 -5.79 -5.46 57.21
N ASN A 80 -6.12 -6.03 56.05
CA ASN A 80 -5.65 -7.32 55.57
C ASN A 80 -4.84 -7.16 54.27
N ASP A 81 -3.80 -7.97 54.08
CA ASP A 81 -2.90 -7.94 52.91
C ASP A 81 -3.52 -8.43 51.57
N LEU A 82 -4.84 -8.56 51.53
CA LEU A 82 -5.63 -9.03 50.39
C LEU A 82 -5.48 -8.16 49.14
N TYR A 83 -5.04 -6.91 49.31
CA TYR A 83 -4.81 -5.96 48.22
C TYR A 83 -3.73 -6.41 47.23
N THR A 84 -2.77 -7.24 47.67
CA THR A 84 -1.69 -7.76 46.81
C THR A 84 -2.23 -8.72 45.74
N LEU A 85 -3.22 -9.55 46.08
CA LEU A 85 -3.82 -10.57 45.22
C LEU A 85 -4.57 -10.01 44.00
N GLN A 86 -4.92 -8.71 44.04
CA GLN A 86 -5.70 -8.07 42.97
C GLN A 86 -4.87 -7.28 41.96
N ALA A 87 -3.57 -7.10 42.22
CA ALA A 87 -2.75 -6.12 41.52
C ALA A 87 -2.86 -6.22 39.99
N LEU A 88 -2.65 -7.42 39.43
CA LEU A 88 -2.67 -7.64 37.98
C LEU A 88 -4.06 -7.43 37.36
N GLY A 89 -5.12 -7.88 38.03
CA GLY A 89 -6.50 -7.68 37.56
C GLY A 89 -6.89 -6.20 37.48
N VAL A 90 -6.44 -5.39 38.45
CA VAL A 90 -6.70 -3.94 38.47
C VAL A 90 -5.88 -3.21 37.41
N LEU A 91 -4.60 -3.57 37.20
CA LEU A 91 -3.76 -2.98 36.16
C LEU A 91 -4.36 -3.20 34.76
N ILE A 92 -4.85 -4.41 34.49
CA ILE A 92 -5.53 -4.73 33.23
C ILE A 92 -6.87 -3.99 33.12
N ALA A 93 -7.63 -3.88 34.21
CA ALA A 93 -8.87 -3.13 34.23
C ALA A 93 -8.67 -1.65 33.86
N ILE A 94 -7.62 -1.01 34.40
CA ILE A 94 -7.25 0.39 34.09
C ILE A 94 -6.81 0.52 32.63
N CYS A 95 -5.94 -0.38 32.15
CA CYS A 95 -5.51 -0.39 30.75
C CYS A 95 -6.71 -0.50 29.79
N PHE A 96 -7.68 -1.37 30.11
CA PHE A 96 -8.88 -1.56 29.32
C PHE A 96 -9.82 -0.34 29.35
N LEU A 97 -10.01 0.28 30.53
CA LEU A 97 -10.80 1.50 30.66
C LEU A 97 -10.16 2.67 29.90
N ALA A 98 -8.84 2.80 29.95
CA ALA A 98 -8.07 3.78 29.18
C ALA A 98 -8.18 3.57 27.66
N TYR A 99 -8.36 2.32 27.23
CA TYR A 99 -8.54 1.95 25.83
C TYR A 99 -9.95 2.27 25.28
N ILE A 100 -11.01 2.13 26.09
CA ILE A 100 -12.40 2.29 25.60
C ILE A 100 -13.02 3.65 25.91
N LEU A 101 -12.78 4.19 27.10
CA LEU A 101 -13.44 5.41 27.52
C LEU A 101 -12.78 6.66 26.91
N PRO A 102 -13.51 7.79 26.81
CA PRO A 102 -12.91 9.08 26.51
C PRO A 102 -11.85 9.47 27.55
N VAL A 103 -10.88 10.30 27.15
CA VAL A 103 -9.73 10.69 27.99
C VAL A 103 -10.16 11.27 29.32
N VAL A 104 -11.19 12.12 29.34
CA VAL A 104 -11.69 12.76 30.55
C VAL A 104 -12.16 11.72 31.56
N TRP A 105 -13.05 10.82 31.15
CA TRP A 105 -13.63 9.81 32.05
C TRP A 105 -12.59 8.82 32.59
N SER A 106 -11.69 8.31 31.74
CA SER A 106 -10.67 7.38 32.20
C SER A 106 -9.67 8.05 33.16
N SER A 107 -9.31 9.31 32.90
CA SER A 107 -8.39 10.06 33.76
C SER A 107 -9.05 10.36 35.10
N CYS A 108 -10.35 10.66 35.14
CA CYS A 108 -11.10 10.77 36.39
C CYS A 108 -11.06 9.46 37.19
N VAL A 109 -11.28 8.31 36.55
CA VAL A 109 -11.21 7.00 37.24
C VAL A 109 -9.82 6.74 37.81
N LEU A 110 -8.75 7.01 37.03
CA LEU A 110 -7.38 6.85 37.50
C LEU A 110 -7.07 7.79 38.68
N LEU A 111 -7.46 9.06 38.57
CA LEU A 111 -7.24 10.05 39.64
C LEU A 111 -7.97 9.64 40.93
N VAL A 112 -9.24 9.26 40.83
CA VAL A 112 -10.02 8.78 41.99
C VAL A 112 -9.36 7.56 42.62
N LEU A 113 -8.93 6.58 41.81
CA LEU A 113 -8.23 5.41 42.33
C LEU A 113 -6.93 5.80 43.05
N CYS A 114 -6.07 6.60 42.43
CA CYS A 114 -4.81 7.04 43.03
C CYS A 114 -5.06 7.83 44.33
N SER A 115 -6.03 8.75 44.35
CA SER A 115 -6.41 9.49 45.55
C SER A 115 -6.90 8.58 46.67
N MET A 116 -7.70 7.56 46.35
CA MET A 116 -8.20 6.61 47.35
C MET A 116 -7.10 5.70 47.89
N LEU A 117 -6.11 5.32 47.06
CA LEU A 117 -4.95 4.54 47.50
C LEU A 117 -4.02 5.35 48.43
N LEU A 118 -3.83 6.65 48.14
CA LEU A 118 -3.10 7.55 49.04
C LEU A 118 -3.86 7.78 50.35
N LEU A 119 -5.19 7.85 50.28
CA LEU A 119 -6.02 7.98 51.47
C LEU A 119 -5.94 6.71 52.33
N SER A 120 -6.08 5.52 51.76
CA SER A 120 -5.97 4.27 52.51
C SER A 120 -4.62 4.15 53.22
N GLU A 121 -3.55 4.68 52.62
CA GLU A 121 -2.24 4.73 53.26
C GLU A 121 -2.23 5.56 54.53
N TYR A 122 -2.75 6.77 54.43
CA TYR A 122 -2.84 7.69 55.55
C TYR A 122 -3.61 7.08 56.73
N TRP A 123 -4.64 6.28 56.45
CA TRP A 123 -5.46 5.64 57.48
C TRP A 123 -4.78 4.41 58.11
N LEU A 124 -4.18 3.54 57.29
CA LEU A 124 -3.67 2.24 57.76
C LEU A 124 -2.15 2.21 58.02
N HIS A 125 -1.42 3.31 57.75
CA HIS A 125 0.03 3.41 57.94
C HIS A 125 0.82 2.28 57.26
N HIS A 126 0.50 1.92 56.01
CA HIS A 126 1.37 0.97 55.29
C HIS A 126 2.70 1.64 54.91
N ASP A 127 3.52 0.89 54.17
CA ASP A 127 4.79 1.35 53.64
C ASP A 127 4.59 2.19 52.36
N ILE A 128 4.93 3.48 52.45
CA ILE A 128 4.82 4.48 51.38
C ILE A 128 5.46 3.97 50.08
N GLN A 129 6.56 3.22 50.18
CA GLN A 129 7.28 2.72 49.02
C GLN A 129 6.44 1.74 48.18
N GLN A 130 5.66 0.88 48.83
CA GLN A 130 4.81 -0.10 48.14
C GLN A 130 3.67 0.58 47.38
N ILE A 131 3.03 1.57 47.98
CA ILE A 131 1.90 2.27 47.34
C ILE A 131 2.36 3.13 46.18
N MET A 132 3.51 3.79 46.29
CA MET A 132 4.09 4.53 45.17
C MET A 132 4.38 3.61 43.99
N SER A 133 4.91 2.40 44.24
CA SER A 133 5.15 1.43 43.17
C SER A 133 3.87 1.02 42.42
N VAL A 134 2.76 0.84 43.15
CA VAL A 134 1.46 0.50 42.56
C VAL A 134 0.90 1.67 41.75
N ILE A 135 1.02 2.90 42.25
CA ILE A 135 0.59 4.11 41.52
C ILE A 135 1.37 4.25 40.21
N TYR A 136 2.70 4.05 40.23
CA TYR A 136 3.52 4.09 39.02
C TYR A 136 3.08 3.02 38.00
N LEU A 137 2.81 1.78 38.45
CA LEU A 137 2.32 0.72 37.58
C LEU A 137 0.94 1.06 36.98
N CYS A 138 0.02 1.64 37.77
CA CYS A 138 -1.28 2.09 37.28
C CYS A 138 -1.15 3.14 36.17
N ILE A 139 -0.23 4.11 36.34
CA ILE A 139 0.05 5.14 35.32
C ILE A 139 0.65 4.52 34.06
N ILE A 140 1.60 3.58 34.19
CA ILE A 140 2.21 2.89 33.05
C ILE A 140 1.14 2.13 32.24
N PHE A 141 0.31 1.33 32.91
CA PHE A 141 -0.76 0.56 32.25
C PHE A 141 -1.83 1.46 31.62
N PHE A 142 -2.13 2.60 32.24
CA PHE A 142 -2.99 3.62 31.64
C PHE A 142 -2.41 4.18 30.33
N CYS A 143 -1.12 4.55 30.34
CA CYS A 143 -0.41 5.03 29.15
C CYS A 143 -0.36 3.98 28.04
N ILE A 144 -0.12 2.70 28.38
CA ILE A 144 -0.16 1.58 27.43
C ILE A 144 -1.55 1.47 26.78
N GLY A 145 -2.62 1.51 27.59
CA GLY A 145 -3.99 1.46 27.06
C GLY A 145 -4.29 2.60 26.08
N ARG A 146 -3.81 3.80 26.39
CA ARG A 146 -3.93 4.98 25.50
C ARG A 146 -3.08 4.87 24.24
N ALA A 147 -1.86 4.35 24.34
CA ALA A 147 -0.99 4.12 23.19
C ALA A 147 -1.60 3.11 22.21
N ILE A 148 -2.13 2.00 22.71
CA ILE A 148 -2.83 0.99 21.89
C ILE A 148 -4.05 1.60 21.20
N LEU A 149 -4.82 2.45 21.88
CA LEU A 149 -5.94 3.16 21.27
C LEU A 149 -5.46 4.05 20.11
N ARG A 150 -4.42 4.86 20.31
CA ARG A 150 -3.87 5.74 19.26
C ARG A 150 -3.42 4.94 18.03
N ILE A 151 -2.60 3.90 18.23
CA ILE A 151 -2.14 3.02 17.14
C ILE A 151 -3.33 2.41 16.38
N ARG A 152 -4.39 2.00 17.10
CA ARG A 152 -5.60 1.46 16.46
C ARG A 152 -6.35 2.49 15.64
N LEU A 153 -6.47 3.72 16.14
CA LEU A 153 -7.14 4.81 15.42
C LEU A 153 -6.36 5.18 14.16
N ASP A 154 -5.05 5.39 14.29
CA ASP A 154 -4.16 5.73 13.18
C ASP A 154 -4.20 4.65 12.09
N ASN A 155 -4.11 3.37 12.47
CA ASN A 155 -4.21 2.26 11.53
C ASN A 155 -5.57 2.19 10.83
N ASN A 156 -6.67 2.46 11.55
CA ASN A 156 -8.00 2.47 10.92
C ASN A 156 -8.14 3.62 9.92
N ASP A 157 -7.56 4.77 10.21
CA ASP A 157 -7.61 5.93 9.33
C ASP A 157 -6.75 5.72 8.08
N LEU A 158 -5.56 5.13 8.23
CA LEU A 158 -4.74 4.69 7.10
C LEU A 158 -5.48 3.68 6.22
N VAL A 159 -6.10 2.66 6.80
CA VAL A 159 -6.88 1.65 6.05
C VAL A 159 -8.06 2.28 5.32
N LYS A 160 -8.77 3.22 5.96
CA LYS A 160 -9.86 3.97 5.32
C LYS A 160 -9.35 4.83 4.16
N GLN A 161 -8.24 5.54 4.34
CA GLN A 161 -7.64 6.38 3.30
C GLN A 161 -7.24 5.56 2.07
N VAL A 162 -6.55 4.43 2.28
CA VAL A 162 -6.19 3.50 1.19
C VAL A 162 -7.44 2.99 0.47
N ARG A 163 -8.47 2.59 1.22
CA ARG A 163 -9.72 2.10 0.62
C ARG A 163 -10.45 3.18 -0.20
N SER A 164 -10.51 4.41 0.29
CA SER A 164 -11.11 5.54 -0.43
C SER A 164 -10.31 5.90 -1.69
N ARG A 165 -8.96 5.88 -1.60
CA ARG A 165 -8.08 6.12 -2.74
C ARG A 165 -8.28 5.07 -3.83
N ASN A 166 -8.33 3.79 -3.45
CA ASN A 166 -8.55 2.69 -4.40
C ASN A 166 -9.94 2.78 -5.05
N LEU A 167 -10.97 3.24 -4.32
CA LEU A 167 -12.30 3.45 -4.89
C LEU A 167 -12.31 4.60 -5.91
N MET A 168 -11.71 5.76 -5.58
CA MET A 168 -11.60 6.88 -6.51
C MET A 168 -10.83 6.47 -7.77
N TYR A 169 -9.73 5.73 -7.61
CA TYR A 169 -8.94 5.23 -8.73
C TYR A 169 -9.76 4.32 -9.65
N ARG A 170 -10.55 3.39 -9.09
CA ARG A 170 -11.45 2.53 -9.87
C ARG A 170 -12.52 3.30 -10.64
N ILE A 171 -13.12 4.31 -10.01
CA ILE A 171 -14.13 5.16 -10.67
C ILE A 171 -13.48 5.94 -11.82
N TYR A 172 -12.37 6.61 -11.54
CA TYR A 172 -11.60 7.36 -12.54
C TYR A 172 -11.18 6.48 -13.72
N MET A 173 -10.67 5.28 -13.45
CA MET A 173 -10.31 4.33 -14.51
C MET A 173 -11.50 3.86 -15.31
N SER A 174 -12.64 3.56 -14.66
CA SER A 174 -13.86 3.14 -15.36
C SER A 174 -14.38 4.25 -16.28
N GLU A 175 -14.32 5.50 -15.83
CA GLU A 175 -14.70 6.67 -16.63
C GLU A 175 -13.76 6.85 -17.82
N ALA A 176 -12.43 6.81 -17.57
CA ALA A 176 -11.43 6.93 -18.64
C ALA A 176 -11.49 5.77 -19.66
N LEU A 177 -11.81 4.55 -19.21
CA LEU A 177 -12.07 3.39 -20.08
C LEU A 177 -13.31 3.63 -20.93
N HIS A 178 -14.42 3.97 -20.27
CA HIS A 178 -15.70 4.17 -20.92
C HIS A 178 -15.59 5.24 -21.99
N ASP A 179 -14.98 6.38 -21.70
CA ASP A 179 -14.90 7.49 -22.64
C ASP A 179 -13.99 7.18 -23.84
N LYS A 180 -12.84 6.53 -23.62
CA LYS A 180 -11.93 6.17 -24.72
C LYS A 180 -12.50 5.07 -25.60
N VAL A 181 -13.01 3.99 -25.00
CA VAL A 181 -13.60 2.86 -25.74
C VAL A 181 -14.84 3.33 -26.49
N THR A 182 -15.70 4.14 -25.87
CA THR A 182 -16.90 4.67 -26.53
C THR A 182 -16.55 5.58 -27.70
N ASN A 183 -15.55 6.46 -27.56
CA ASN A 183 -15.12 7.33 -28.66
C ASN A 183 -14.51 6.55 -29.84
N GLU A 184 -13.68 5.55 -29.55
CA GLU A 184 -13.05 4.72 -30.60
C GLU A 184 -14.07 3.82 -31.29
N LEU A 185 -14.99 3.20 -30.54
CA LEU A 185 -16.08 2.41 -31.11
C LEU A 185 -17.04 3.28 -31.94
N SER A 186 -17.38 4.48 -31.46
CA SER A 186 -18.20 5.43 -32.22
C SER A 186 -17.53 5.85 -33.53
N SER A 187 -16.20 6.05 -33.51
CA SER A 187 -15.42 6.35 -34.72
C SER A 187 -15.44 5.19 -35.72
N ILE A 188 -15.30 3.94 -35.24
CA ILE A 188 -15.40 2.74 -36.09
C ILE A 188 -16.79 2.63 -36.71
N ILE A 189 -17.86 2.78 -35.92
CA ILE A 189 -19.25 2.71 -36.42
C ILE A 189 -19.52 3.77 -37.50
N LEU A 190 -19.06 5.01 -37.29
CA LEU A 190 -19.21 6.09 -38.28
C LEU A 190 -18.42 5.82 -39.56
N MET A 191 -17.23 5.22 -39.47
CA MET A 191 -16.43 4.83 -40.64
C MET A 191 -17.10 3.69 -41.42
N CYS A 192 -17.60 2.67 -40.73
CA CYS A 192 -18.34 1.57 -41.37
C CYS A 192 -19.66 2.03 -42.02
N GLY A 193 -20.40 2.93 -41.36
CA GLY A 193 -21.65 3.48 -41.90
C GLY A 193 -21.44 4.29 -43.17
N ARG A 194 -20.39 5.11 -43.23
CA ARG A 194 -20.02 5.87 -44.45
C ARG A 194 -19.66 4.97 -45.64
N SER A 195 -19.02 3.83 -45.37
CA SER A 195 -18.73 2.84 -46.42
C SER A 195 -19.95 2.03 -46.88
N HIS A 196 -21.04 2.03 -46.12
CA HIS A 196 -22.28 1.34 -46.50
C HIS A 196 -23.23 2.22 -47.33
N ASP A 197 -23.21 3.54 -47.11
CA ASP A 197 -24.03 4.51 -47.86
C ASP A 197 -23.43 4.87 -49.25
N ASP A 198 -22.14 4.63 -49.48
CA ASP A 198 -21.54 4.76 -50.81
C ASP A 198 -21.98 3.57 -51.69
N SER A 199 -22.87 3.86 -52.64
CA SER A 199 -23.59 2.93 -53.54
C SER A 199 -22.76 2.01 -54.47
N SER A 200 -21.45 1.87 -54.26
CA SER A 200 -20.61 0.83 -54.86
C SER A 200 -20.19 -0.13 -53.75
N GLY A 201 -20.74 -1.35 -53.72
CA GLY A 201 -20.58 -2.32 -52.62
C GLY A 201 -19.16 -2.85 -52.33
N GLU A 202 -18.10 -2.12 -52.70
CA GLU A 202 -16.72 -2.39 -52.32
C GLU A 202 -16.23 -1.29 -51.38
N MET A 203 -15.88 -1.68 -50.16
CA MET A 203 -15.26 -0.79 -49.18
C MET A 203 -13.91 -0.33 -49.75
N ASP A 204 -13.75 0.96 -50.07
CA ASP A 204 -12.48 1.52 -50.57
C ASP A 204 -11.33 1.09 -49.65
N ALA A 205 -10.18 0.73 -50.22
CA ALA A 205 -9.04 0.20 -49.47
C ALA A 205 -8.56 1.17 -48.37
N LYS A 206 -8.82 2.48 -48.54
CA LYS A 206 -8.55 3.50 -47.52
C LYS A 206 -9.52 3.43 -46.34
N SER A 207 -10.78 3.08 -46.57
CA SER A 207 -11.79 2.93 -45.52
C SER A 207 -11.53 1.66 -44.69
N VAL A 208 -11.12 0.57 -45.35
CA VAL A 208 -10.65 -0.66 -44.67
C VAL A 208 -9.44 -0.35 -43.78
N ALA A 209 -8.43 0.34 -44.32
CA ALA A 209 -7.25 0.72 -43.56
C ALA A 209 -7.55 1.67 -42.40
N ALA A 210 -8.54 2.56 -42.54
CA ALA A 210 -8.96 3.46 -41.46
C ALA A 210 -9.67 2.71 -40.32
N VAL A 211 -10.53 1.74 -40.65
CA VAL A 211 -11.19 0.87 -39.67
C VAL A 211 -10.16 -0.01 -38.94
N GLU A 212 -9.22 -0.62 -39.66
CA GLU A 212 -8.14 -1.42 -39.09
C GLU A 212 -7.25 -0.59 -38.15
N LEU A 213 -6.85 0.61 -38.56
CA LEU A 213 -6.04 1.52 -37.74
C LEU A 213 -6.79 1.99 -36.49
N CYS A 214 -8.10 2.20 -36.57
CA CYS A 214 -8.91 2.55 -35.41
C CYS A 214 -9.11 1.36 -34.46
N ALA A 215 -9.30 0.15 -35.01
CA ALA A 215 -9.39 -1.09 -34.21
C ALA A 215 -8.08 -1.40 -33.49
N GLN A 216 -6.93 -1.22 -34.16
CA GLN A 216 -5.61 -1.35 -33.53
C GLN A 216 -5.40 -0.32 -32.41
N LYS A 217 -5.83 0.93 -32.59
CA LYS A 217 -5.79 1.96 -31.54
C LYS A 217 -6.66 1.59 -30.34
N ALA A 218 -7.88 1.09 -30.58
CA ALA A 218 -8.77 0.62 -29.53
C ALA A 218 -8.19 -0.55 -28.74
N LEU A 219 -7.56 -1.51 -29.43
CA LEU A 219 -6.92 -2.65 -28.81
C LEU A 219 -5.72 -2.20 -27.95
N LEU A 220 -4.83 -1.35 -28.49
CA LEU A 220 -3.68 -0.79 -27.77
C LEU A 220 -4.10 0.01 -26.52
N ASN A 221 -5.14 0.84 -26.64
CA ASN A 221 -5.62 1.62 -25.50
C ASN A 221 -6.30 0.76 -24.44
N THR A 222 -7.03 -0.29 -24.85
CA THR A 222 -7.62 -1.28 -23.94
C THR A 222 -6.53 -2.07 -23.21
N HIS A 223 -5.50 -2.54 -23.92
CA HIS A 223 -4.35 -3.21 -23.30
C HIS A 223 -3.57 -2.28 -22.37
N ARG A 224 -3.43 -0.99 -22.72
CA ARG A 224 -2.78 0.00 -21.86
C ARG A 224 -3.53 0.21 -20.55
N VAL A 225 -4.86 0.23 -20.57
CA VAL A 225 -5.63 0.32 -19.32
C VAL A 225 -5.69 -1.03 -18.59
N MET A 226 -5.71 -2.15 -19.31
CA MET A 226 -5.60 -3.48 -18.71
C MET A 226 -4.27 -3.66 -17.97
N ASN A 227 -3.16 -3.18 -18.54
CA ASN A 227 -1.85 -3.20 -17.87
C ASN A 227 -1.84 -2.31 -16.62
N LEU A 228 -2.56 -1.18 -16.61
CA LEU A 228 -2.76 -0.38 -15.39
C LEU A 228 -3.61 -1.09 -14.32
N LEU A 229 -4.44 -2.08 -14.69
CA LEU A 229 -5.25 -2.90 -13.78
C LEU A 229 -4.53 -4.16 -13.30
N VAL A 230 -3.70 -4.77 -14.16
CA VAL A 230 -2.97 -6.00 -13.89
C VAL A 230 -1.81 -5.76 -12.91
N ASP A 231 -1.29 -4.54 -12.86
CA ASP A 231 -0.17 -4.15 -11.98
C ASP A 231 -0.49 -4.24 -10.47
N GLU A 232 -1.75 -4.43 -10.07
CA GLU A 232 -2.12 -4.71 -8.65
C GLU A 232 -2.30 -6.21 -8.33
N SER A 233 -2.37 -7.11 -9.32
CA SER A 233 -2.88 -8.48 -9.11
C SER A 233 -1.85 -9.62 -9.26
N ASP A 234 -0.65 -9.34 -9.76
CA ASP A 234 0.39 -10.37 -9.91
C ASP A 234 1.45 -10.28 -8.79
N PRO A 235 1.53 -11.26 -7.87
CA PRO A 235 2.57 -11.31 -6.85
C PRO A 235 3.98 -11.56 -7.42
N HIS A 236 4.12 -11.83 -8.73
CA HIS A 236 5.40 -12.04 -9.41
C HIS A 236 5.88 -10.86 -10.27
N LEU A 237 5.05 -9.82 -10.46
CA LEU A 237 5.52 -8.57 -11.06
C LEU A 237 6.14 -7.66 -9.99
N PRO A 238 7.29 -7.01 -10.26
CA PRO A 238 7.95 -6.16 -9.29
C PRO A 238 7.00 -5.02 -8.90
N LYS A 239 6.57 -5.00 -7.63
CA LYS A 239 5.79 -3.91 -7.03
C LYS A 239 6.41 -2.57 -7.45
N THR A 240 5.57 -1.71 -8.02
CA THR A 240 5.86 -0.30 -8.33
C THR A 240 6.61 0.32 -7.15
N GLY A 241 7.92 0.46 -7.30
CA GLY A 241 8.81 0.81 -6.20
C GLY A 241 10.30 0.72 -6.49
N MET A 242 10.76 -0.26 -7.29
CA MET A 242 12.17 -0.34 -7.70
C MET A 242 12.29 -1.03 -9.07
N LEU A 243 12.39 -0.28 -10.17
CA LEU A 243 13.07 -0.81 -11.34
C LEU A 243 14.56 -0.77 -11.05
N ASN A 244 15.13 -1.95 -10.87
CA ASN A 244 16.57 -2.12 -10.75
C ASN A 244 17.19 -2.38 -12.13
N SER A 245 18.50 -2.20 -12.20
CA SER A 245 19.28 -2.41 -13.43
C SER A 245 19.08 -3.82 -14.04
N ASP A 246 18.84 -4.81 -13.18
CA ASP A 246 18.65 -6.20 -13.58
C ASP A 246 17.31 -6.42 -14.30
N SER A 247 16.25 -5.74 -13.85
CA SER A 247 14.92 -5.80 -14.48
C SER A 247 14.93 -5.18 -15.88
N ILE A 248 15.64 -4.06 -16.06
CA ILE A 248 15.83 -3.45 -17.39
C ILE A 248 16.58 -4.42 -18.29
N SER A 249 17.68 -5.00 -17.79
CA SER A 249 18.49 -5.94 -18.56
C SER A 249 17.68 -7.16 -18.99
N HIS A 250 16.86 -7.73 -18.09
CA HIS A 250 15.98 -8.84 -18.41
C HIS A 250 14.96 -8.48 -19.50
N PHE A 251 14.29 -7.33 -19.35
CA PHE A 251 13.33 -6.84 -20.35
C PHE A 251 13.95 -6.68 -21.74
N LEU A 252 15.19 -6.16 -21.82
CA LEU A 252 15.90 -6.02 -23.09
C LEU A 252 16.22 -7.37 -23.73
N VAL A 253 16.70 -8.35 -22.96
CA VAL A 253 17.00 -9.69 -23.47
C VAL A 253 15.73 -10.38 -23.98
N GLU A 254 14.63 -10.31 -23.23
CA GLU A 254 13.35 -10.89 -23.62
C GLU A 254 12.81 -10.25 -24.91
N SER A 255 12.85 -8.92 -24.99
CA SER A 255 12.36 -8.18 -26.15
C SER A 255 13.24 -8.38 -27.39
N ASP A 256 14.56 -8.49 -27.23
CA ASP A 256 15.48 -8.83 -28.31
C ASP A 256 15.24 -10.26 -28.81
N THR A 257 15.03 -11.22 -27.90
CA THR A 257 14.73 -12.61 -28.25
C THR A 257 13.45 -12.69 -29.09
N TYR A 258 12.40 -11.99 -28.66
CA TYR A 258 11.14 -11.91 -29.40
C TYR A 258 11.34 -11.35 -30.82
N LEU A 259 12.12 -10.28 -30.98
CA LEU A 259 12.40 -9.72 -32.30
C LEU A 259 13.26 -10.65 -33.16
N HIS A 260 14.22 -11.36 -32.57
CA HIS A 260 15.03 -12.36 -33.30
C HIS A 260 14.18 -13.53 -33.79
N ASP A 261 13.22 -14.00 -32.99
CA ASP A 261 12.27 -15.05 -33.38
C ASP A 261 11.38 -14.61 -34.55
N MET A 262 11.10 -13.31 -34.67
CA MET A 262 10.37 -12.71 -35.80
C MET A 262 11.28 -12.39 -37.01
N GLY A 263 12.57 -12.70 -36.93
CA GLY A 263 13.52 -12.57 -38.02
C GLY A 263 14.21 -11.20 -38.13
N TYR A 264 14.03 -10.31 -37.16
CA TYR A 264 14.78 -9.05 -37.10
C TYR A 264 16.23 -9.29 -36.65
N VAL A 265 17.15 -8.44 -37.10
CA VAL A 265 18.56 -8.47 -36.68
C VAL A 265 18.86 -7.22 -35.87
N GLY A 266 19.47 -7.35 -34.70
CA GLY A 266 19.80 -6.20 -33.86
C GLY A 266 20.13 -6.58 -32.43
N LYS A 267 20.47 -5.58 -31.61
CA LYS A 267 20.77 -5.80 -30.20
C LYS A 267 20.48 -4.56 -29.37
N SER A 268 20.06 -4.81 -28.13
CA SER A 268 19.90 -3.82 -27.10
C SER A 268 20.99 -3.95 -26.05
N VAL A 269 21.56 -2.83 -25.63
CA VAL A 269 22.65 -2.79 -24.65
C VAL A 269 22.34 -1.76 -23.58
N PHE A 270 22.47 -2.19 -22.32
CA PHE A 270 22.39 -1.31 -21.17
C PHE A 270 23.76 -1.12 -20.54
N ASN A 271 24.30 0.09 -20.68
CA ASN A 271 25.52 0.52 -20.04
C ASN A 271 25.18 1.35 -18.80
N SER A 272 25.02 0.67 -17.67
CA SER A 272 24.97 1.34 -16.37
C SER A 272 26.23 1.06 -15.55
N VAL A 273 26.79 2.12 -14.98
CA VAL A 273 27.96 2.07 -14.08
C VAL A 273 27.52 2.04 -12.61
N ARG A 274 26.23 2.28 -12.32
CA ARG A 274 25.71 2.40 -10.94
C ARG A 274 24.40 1.61 -10.77
N LYS A 275 24.27 0.93 -9.63
CA LYS A 275 22.97 0.37 -9.20
C LYS A 275 22.07 1.51 -8.71
N HIS A 276 21.41 2.20 -9.63
CA HIS A 276 20.37 3.19 -9.27
C HIS A 276 19.01 2.50 -9.13
N ASP A 277 18.27 2.92 -8.11
CA ASP A 277 16.81 2.79 -8.12
C ASP A 277 16.28 3.81 -9.13
N VAL A 278 15.73 3.34 -10.24
CA VAL A 278 15.17 4.22 -11.26
C VAL A 278 14.01 4.99 -10.64
N ILE A 279 14.13 6.33 -10.54
CA ILE A 279 13.13 7.19 -9.89
C ILE A 279 11.78 7.15 -10.64
N TYR A 280 11.81 6.96 -11.96
CA TYR A 280 10.62 6.86 -12.80
C TYR A 280 10.53 5.48 -13.49
N PRO A 281 10.24 4.41 -12.72
CA PRO A 281 10.17 3.03 -13.21
C PRO A 281 9.21 2.91 -14.40
N ASP A 282 7.97 3.37 -14.20
CA ASP A 282 6.88 3.21 -15.15
C ASP A 282 7.14 3.98 -16.44
N VAL A 283 7.72 5.17 -16.34
CA VAL A 283 8.05 6.01 -17.49
C VAL A 283 9.16 5.38 -18.32
N THR A 284 10.16 4.79 -17.66
CA THR A 284 11.27 4.12 -18.34
C THR A 284 10.78 2.89 -19.11
N LEU A 285 9.94 2.05 -18.49
CA LEU A 285 9.34 0.91 -19.18
C LEU A 285 8.39 1.33 -20.30
N ASP A 286 7.57 2.37 -20.10
CA ASP A 286 6.68 2.91 -21.14
C ASP A 286 7.49 3.35 -22.37
N VAL A 287 8.63 4.02 -22.15
CA VAL A 287 9.54 4.44 -23.23
C VAL A 287 10.10 3.23 -23.96
N LEU A 288 10.64 2.24 -23.23
CA LEU A 288 11.23 1.05 -23.85
C LEU A 288 10.23 0.26 -24.67
N LYS A 289 9.03 0.00 -24.13
CA LYS A 289 7.95 -0.70 -24.84
C LYS A 289 7.58 0.02 -26.14
N GLU A 290 7.42 1.34 -26.09
CA GLU A 290 7.08 2.13 -27.27
C GLU A 290 8.21 2.11 -28.33
N LEU A 291 9.47 2.11 -27.91
CA LEU A 291 10.61 1.98 -28.83
C LEU A 291 10.64 0.62 -29.52
N TYR A 292 10.43 -0.48 -28.78
CA TYR A 292 10.35 -1.83 -29.38
C TYR A 292 9.16 -1.98 -30.34
N VAL A 293 7.99 -1.43 -29.98
CA VAL A 293 6.82 -1.37 -30.88
C VAL A 293 7.14 -0.57 -32.15
N ASN A 294 7.91 0.51 -32.05
CA ASN A 294 8.34 1.26 -33.22
C ASN A 294 9.35 0.48 -34.07
N ILE A 295 10.27 -0.28 -33.45
CA ILE A 295 11.20 -1.17 -34.17
C ILE A 295 10.40 -2.23 -34.94
N GLU A 296 9.47 -2.92 -34.28
CA GLU A 296 8.61 -3.94 -34.92
C GLU A 296 7.83 -3.35 -36.11
N LYS A 297 7.20 -2.19 -35.94
CA LYS A 297 6.38 -1.56 -36.99
C LYS A 297 7.16 -1.07 -38.18
N TYR A 298 8.38 -0.56 -37.97
CA TYR A 298 9.06 0.22 -38.99
C TYR A 298 10.42 -0.32 -39.44
N CYS A 299 11.01 -1.25 -38.69
CA CYS A 299 12.29 -1.83 -39.07
C CYS A 299 12.12 -2.83 -40.22
N ILE A 300 13.05 -2.79 -41.17
CA ILE A 300 13.07 -3.77 -42.27
C ILE A 300 13.57 -5.12 -41.73
N VAL A 301 12.65 -6.07 -41.60
CA VAL A 301 12.89 -7.42 -41.05
C VAL A 301 14.14 -8.10 -41.65
N SER A 302 14.30 -8.09 -42.97
CA SER A 302 15.28 -8.94 -43.67
C SER A 302 16.64 -8.28 -43.98
N SER A 303 16.79 -6.96 -43.78
CA SER A 303 18.02 -6.23 -44.15
C SER A 303 18.38 -5.08 -43.21
N GLY A 304 17.56 -4.80 -42.20
CA GLY A 304 17.70 -3.67 -41.31
C GLY A 304 18.16 -4.10 -39.92
N ALA A 305 19.38 -3.73 -39.55
CA ALA A 305 19.82 -3.89 -38.17
C ALA A 305 19.20 -2.80 -37.27
N TYR A 306 18.60 -3.18 -36.14
CA TYR A 306 18.25 -2.24 -35.07
C TYR A 306 19.33 -2.21 -33.97
N ASP A 307 19.47 -1.06 -33.33
CA ASP A 307 20.36 -0.84 -32.19
C ASP A 307 19.60 -0.02 -31.15
N LEU A 308 19.58 -0.50 -29.90
CA LEU A 308 19.02 0.25 -28.78
C LEU A 308 20.07 0.31 -27.68
N LYS A 309 20.42 1.52 -27.27
CA LYS A 309 21.42 1.79 -26.26
C LYS A 309 20.85 2.60 -25.13
N ILE A 310 21.00 2.10 -23.91
CA ILE A 310 20.66 2.81 -22.68
C ILE A 310 21.97 3.19 -21.97
N VAL A 311 22.14 4.47 -21.66
CA VAL A 311 23.32 5.03 -20.99
C VAL A 311 22.89 5.79 -19.75
N ASP A 312 23.48 5.45 -18.61
CA ASP A 312 23.37 6.22 -17.38
C ASP A 312 24.43 7.34 -17.39
N GLU A 313 23.97 8.59 -17.52
CA GLU A 313 24.82 9.80 -17.51
C GLU A 313 24.91 10.44 -16.11
N GLY A 314 24.43 9.76 -15.06
CA GLY A 314 24.45 10.21 -13.67
C GLY A 314 23.25 11.09 -13.29
N GLU A 315 22.99 12.17 -14.04
CA GLU A 315 21.84 13.07 -13.81
C GLU A 315 20.61 12.69 -14.65
N CYS A 316 20.83 11.93 -15.72
CA CYS A 316 19.78 11.46 -16.60
C CYS A 316 20.12 10.10 -17.19
N LEU A 317 19.07 9.38 -17.56
CA LEU A 317 19.13 8.17 -18.37
C LEU A 317 18.88 8.57 -19.83
N THR A 318 19.84 8.30 -20.69
CA THR A 318 19.72 8.52 -22.14
C THR A 318 19.45 7.19 -22.83
N ILE A 319 18.34 7.12 -23.56
CA ILE A 319 17.97 5.97 -24.39
C ILE A 319 18.06 6.39 -25.84
N CYS A 320 18.93 5.74 -26.61
CA CYS A 320 19.09 5.94 -28.04
C CYS A 320 18.60 4.70 -28.76
N SER A 321 17.74 4.87 -29.76
CA SER A 321 17.29 3.78 -30.64
C SER A 321 17.57 4.17 -32.09
N SER A 322 18.06 3.23 -32.88
CA SER A 322 18.25 3.39 -34.32
C SER A 322 17.84 2.12 -35.06
N ASN A 323 17.01 2.26 -36.08
CA ASN A 323 16.65 1.14 -36.96
C ASN A 323 16.60 1.58 -38.42
N ALA A 324 16.96 0.67 -39.33
CA ALA A 324 16.81 0.92 -40.76
C ALA A 324 15.34 0.90 -41.16
N ILE A 325 14.94 1.86 -41.99
CA ILE A 325 13.56 2.06 -42.44
C ILE A 325 13.47 1.97 -43.95
N SER A 326 12.30 1.58 -44.48
CA SER A 326 12.07 1.58 -45.92
C SER A 326 11.92 3.01 -46.45
N THR A 327 12.60 3.35 -47.55
CA THR A 327 12.60 4.70 -48.15
C THR A 327 11.35 5.02 -48.98
N LYS A 328 10.27 4.23 -48.85
CA LYS A 328 8.99 4.53 -49.51
C LYS A 328 8.44 5.86 -48.95
N LYS A 329 8.33 6.88 -49.82
CA LYS A 329 7.99 8.28 -49.48
C LYS A 329 6.72 8.47 -48.63
N SER A 330 5.75 7.54 -48.66
CA SER A 330 4.53 7.62 -47.85
C SER A 330 4.75 7.18 -46.40
N GLU A 331 5.64 6.22 -46.15
CA GLU A 331 5.99 5.75 -44.80
C GLU A 331 6.83 6.82 -44.11
N VAL A 332 7.81 7.42 -44.80
CA VAL A 332 8.72 8.48 -44.30
C VAL A 332 7.97 9.67 -43.67
N ARG A 333 6.80 10.05 -44.23
CA ARG A 333 5.95 11.14 -43.69
C ARG A 333 5.15 10.74 -42.46
N SER A 334 5.03 9.46 -42.13
CA SER A 334 4.30 8.96 -40.95
C SER A 334 5.18 8.80 -39.71
N PHE A 335 6.50 8.74 -39.88
CA PHE A 335 7.47 8.69 -38.78
C PHE A 335 7.40 9.98 -37.96
N GLY A 336 7.16 9.85 -36.65
CA GLY A 336 7.05 10.99 -35.73
C GLY A 336 5.66 11.64 -35.62
N LEU A 337 4.69 11.26 -36.47
CA LEU A 337 3.31 11.78 -36.43
C LEU A 337 2.33 10.89 -35.64
N GLY A 338 2.80 9.74 -35.14
CA GLY A 338 2.05 8.86 -34.25
C GLY A 338 1.70 9.51 -32.91
N THR A 339 0.52 9.18 -32.36
CA THR A 339 0.07 9.65 -31.04
C THR A 339 0.98 9.18 -29.89
N GLY A 340 1.71 8.09 -30.08
CA GLY A 340 2.63 7.50 -29.08
C GLY A 340 3.81 8.42 -28.74
N LEU A 341 4.59 8.85 -29.73
CA LEU A 341 5.73 9.75 -29.54
C LEU A 341 5.32 11.13 -29.00
N LYS A 342 4.17 11.67 -29.44
CA LYS A 342 3.62 12.93 -28.88
C LYS A 342 3.21 12.78 -27.42
N SER A 343 2.57 11.66 -27.06
CA SER A 343 2.22 11.37 -25.67
C SER A 343 3.47 11.18 -24.80
N MET A 344 4.49 10.51 -25.34
CA MET A 344 5.78 10.32 -24.68
C MET A 344 6.50 11.65 -24.46
N GLN A 345 6.56 12.51 -25.49
CA GLN A 345 7.14 13.84 -25.40
C GLN A 345 6.44 14.68 -24.33
N SER A 346 5.10 14.71 -24.31
CA SER A 346 4.33 15.44 -23.29
C SER A 346 4.60 14.92 -21.87
N LYS A 347 4.62 13.59 -21.68
CA LYS A 347 4.95 12.97 -20.39
C LYS A 347 6.36 13.33 -19.90
N LEU A 348 7.35 13.23 -20.79
CA LEU A 348 8.75 13.48 -20.42
C LEU A 348 9.03 14.96 -20.21
N SER A 349 8.43 15.86 -20.99
CA SER A 349 8.59 17.30 -20.78
C SER A 349 8.08 17.75 -19.40
N MET A 350 7.01 17.15 -18.86
CA MET A 350 6.56 17.42 -17.49
C MET A 350 7.58 17.01 -16.42
N LEU A 351 8.43 16.04 -16.72
CA LEU A 351 9.48 15.57 -15.81
C LEU A 351 10.81 16.30 -16.00
N GLY A 352 10.92 17.20 -17.00
CA GLY A 352 12.19 17.83 -17.39
C GLY A 352 13.04 16.99 -18.35
N GLY A 353 12.48 15.93 -18.91
CA GLY A 353 13.07 15.10 -19.95
C GLY A 353 12.78 15.60 -21.37
N SER A 354 13.36 14.92 -22.36
CA SER A 354 13.17 15.28 -23.78
C SER A 354 13.12 14.06 -24.69
N VAL A 355 12.45 14.22 -25.83
CA VAL A 355 12.43 13.26 -26.93
C VAL A 355 12.85 14.00 -28.18
N GLN A 356 13.83 13.45 -28.89
CA GLN A 356 14.29 13.92 -30.19
C GLN A 356 14.24 12.75 -31.16
N TYR A 357 13.88 13.01 -32.40
CA TYR A 357 13.93 12.02 -33.45
C TYR A 357 14.36 12.65 -34.77
N SER A 358 15.12 11.89 -35.57
CA SER A 358 15.57 12.29 -36.90
C SER A 358 15.54 11.09 -37.84
N VAL A 359 15.60 11.38 -39.15
CA VAL A 359 15.79 10.36 -40.19
C VAL A 359 17.03 10.76 -40.97
N GLU A 360 18.07 9.95 -40.88
CA GLU A 360 19.38 10.18 -41.49
C GLU A 360 19.83 8.88 -42.15
N ASP A 361 20.34 8.95 -43.38
CA ASP A 361 20.89 7.80 -44.12
C ASP A 361 19.99 6.55 -44.19
N GLY A 362 18.68 6.75 -44.33
CA GLY A 362 17.72 5.63 -44.38
C GLY A 362 17.52 4.92 -43.03
N ARG A 363 17.97 5.53 -41.95
CA ARG A 363 17.76 5.07 -40.58
C ARG A 363 16.92 6.10 -39.82
N TRP A 364 16.01 5.59 -39.00
CA TRP A 364 15.31 6.40 -38.04
C TRP A 364 16.08 6.37 -36.72
N HIS A 365 16.25 7.54 -36.13
CA HIS A 365 16.96 7.73 -34.87
C HIS A 365 16.01 8.35 -33.86
N VAL A 366 16.00 7.82 -32.65
CA VAL A 366 15.30 8.40 -31.49
C VAL A 366 16.26 8.52 -30.34
N LYS A 367 16.30 9.70 -29.72
CA LYS A 367 16.99 9.95 -28.47
C LYS A 367 15.99 10.42 -27.43
N VAL A 368 15.91 9.69 -26.34
CA VAL A 368 15.07 10.00 -25.18
C VAL A 368 15.98 10.28 -23.99
N THR A 369 15.71 11.37 -23.27
CA THR A 369 16.40 11.73 -22.03
C THR A 369 15.40 11.74 -20.89
N ILE A 370 15.63 10.90 -19.88
CA ILE A 370 14.80 10.77 -18.68
C ILE A 370 15.63 11.29 -17.49
N PRO A 371 15.21 12.36 -16.80
CA PRO A 371 15.96 12.88 -15.66
C PRO A 371 15.90 11.90 -14.48
N LEU A 372 17.04 11.74 -13.80
CA LEU A 372 17.20 10.88 -12.62
C LEU A 372 17.08 11.68 -11.31
N ASN A 373 16.98 13.01 -11.35
CA ASN A 373 16.75 13.88 -10.21
C ASN A 373 15.58 14.85 -10.51
N SER A 374 14.86 15.33 -9.49
CA SER A 374 13.73 16.27 -9.65
C SER A 374 14.15 17.69 -10.08
N VAL A 375 15.43 17.91 -10.39
CA VAL A 375 15.97 19.20 -10.83
C VAL A 375 16.42 19.03 -12.28
N GLY A 376 15.72 19.72 -13.18
CA GLY A 376 15.81 19.51 -14.63
C GLY A 376 17.22 19.56 -15.20
N CYS A 377 17.50 18.61 -16.09
CA CYS A 377 18.74 18.53 -16.84
C CYS A 377 18.77 19.65 -17.90
N SER A 378 19.32 20.81 -17.54
CA SER A 378 19.59 21.91 -18.47
C SER A 378 20.80 21.54 -19.32
N ARG A 379 20.61 21.25 -20.62
CA ARG A 379 21.70 21.08 -21.58
C ARG A 379 22.52 22.37 -21.69
N GLN A 380 23.81 22.31 -21.37
CA GLN A 380 24.82 23.15 -22.02
C GLN A 380 25.19 22.48 -23.35
N LEU A 381 24.97 23.20 -24.45
CA LEU A 381 25.58 22.91 -25.75
C LEU A 381 27.03 23.43 -25.71
N PRO A 382 28.03 22.67 -26.20
CA PRO A 382 29.35 23.23 -26.47
C PRO A 382 29.31 24.06 -27.77
N ASP A 383 30.04 25.18 -27.75
CA ASP A 383 30.30 26.07 -28.90
C ASP A 383 31.02 25.37 -30.07
#